data_AF-A0A954CDM3-F1
#
_entry.id   AF-A0A954CDM3-F1
#
_cell.length_a   1.000
_cell.length_b   1.000
_cell.length_c   1.000
_cell.angle_alpha   90.00
_cell.angle_beta   90.00
_cell.angle_gamma   90.00
#
_symmetry.space_group_name_H-M   'P 1'
#
loop_
_entity.id
_entity.type
_entity.pdbx_description
1 polymer ?
#
loop_
_entity_poly.entity_id
_entity_poly.type
_entity_poly.pdbx_seq_one_letter_code
_entity_poly.pdbx_strand_id
1 'polypeptide(L)' 'RLREGVDLADLARRLGSDPAARLDARAVDRLVAAGLLARSGPRLHATPAGLQRLNAVLAAILA' A
#
# COMPACT_ATOMS: atom_id res chain seq x y z
N ARG A 1 -8.69 -8.04 1.47
CA ARG A 1 -7.57 -7.69 2.38
C ARG A 1 -7.02 -6.28 2.19
N LEU A 2 -6.71 -5.78 0.98
CA LEU A 2 -6.26 -4.38 0.79
C LEU A 2 -7.27 -3.30 1.25
N ARG A 3 -8.59 -3.57 1.17
CA ARG A 3 -9.65 -2.71 1.71
C ARG A 3 -9.66 -2.61 3.24
N GLU A 4 -9.16 -3.63 3.95
CA GLU A 4 -9.14 -3.67 5.42
C GLU A 4 -7.93 -2.91 6.00
N GLY A 5 -7.00 -2.51 5.13
CA GLY A 5 -5.71 -1.95 5.51
C GLY A 5 -4.65 -3.03 5.64
N VAL A 6 -3.46 -2.72 5.16
CA VAL A 6 -2.28 -3.55 5.37
C VAL A 6 -1.65 -3.13 6.68
N ASP A 7 -1.63 -4.08 7.62
CA ASP A 7 -0.84 -3.95 8.84
C ASP A 7 0.63 -4.19 8.48
N LEU A 8 1.45 -3.15 8.62
CA LEU A 8 2.85 -3.18 8.20
C LEU A 8 3.66 -4.18 9.03
N ALA A 9 3.28 -4.43 10.29
CA ALA A 9 3.95 -5.42 11.14
C ALA A 9 3.55 -6.86 10.80
N ASP A 10 2.34 -7.09 10.27
CA ASP A 10 1.96 -8.40 9.72
C ASP A 10 2.63 -8.66 8.37
N LEU A 11 2.68 -7.65 7.52
CA LEU A 11 3.40 -7.72 6.24
C LEU A 11 4.88 -8.06 6.46
N ALA A 12 5.50 -7.50 7.50
CA ALA A 12 6.86 -7.80 7.94
C ALA A 12 7.11 -9.29 8.12
N ARG A 13 6.26 -9.88 8.96
CA ARG A 13 6.37 -11.28 9.39
C ARG A 13 6.18 -12.22 8.21
N ARG A 14 5.29 -11.87 7.27
CA ARG A 14 5.00 -12.68 6.08
C ARG A 14 6.08 -12.60 5.01
N LEU A 15 6.79 -11.46 4.90
CA LEU A 15 7.86 -11.26 3.92
C LEU A 15 9.26 -11.66 4.45
N GLY A 16 9.35 -12.13 5.70
CA GLY A 16 10.61 -12.56 6.32
C GLY A 16 11.68 -11.48 6.42
N SER A 17 11.30 -10.21 6.29
CA SER A 17 12.21 -9.05 6.35
C SER A 17 11.51 -7.86 6.97
N ASP A 18 12.25 -7.02 7.70
CA ASP A 18 11.72 -5.81 8.32
C ASP A 18 11.22 -4.83 7.23
N PRO A 19 9.91 -4.57 7.12
CA PRO A 19 9.35 -3.70 6.11
C PRO A 19 9.59 -2.25 6.48
N ALA A 20 9.87 -1.91 7.75
CA ALA A 20 10.33 -0.57 8.08
C ALA A 20 11.70 -0.27 7.43
N ALA A 21 12.54 -1.30 7.24
CA ALA A 21 13.82 -1.21 6.53
C ALA A 21 13.68 -1.26 4.99
N ARG A 22 12.51 -1.65 4.45
CA ARG A 22 12.26 -1.79 3.00
C ARG A 22 11.22 -0.85 2.42
N LEU A 23 10.34 -0.25 3.23
CA LEU A 23 9.41 0.77 2.78
C LEU A 23 10.16 2.08 2.59
N ASP A 24 10.16 2.58 1.36
CA ASP A 24 10.51 3.97 1.09
C ASP A 24 9.42 4.88 1.68
N ALA A 25 9.70 5.44 2.86
CA ALA A 25 8.81 6.36 3.55
C ALA A 25 8.41 7.57 2.67
N ARG A 26 9.33 8.07 1.83
CA ARG A 26 9.02 9.18 0.91
C ARG A 26 8.06 8.75 -0.18
N ALA A 27 8.16 7.51 -0.66
CA ALA A 27 7.19 6.96 -1.61
C ALA A 27 5.80 6.84 -0.98
N VAL A 28 5.71 6.39 0.28
CA VAL A 28 4.44 6.34 1.01
C VAL A 28 3.83 7.73 1.14
N ASP A 29 4.60 8.73 1.56
CA ASP A 29 4.10 10.09 1.75
C ASP A 29 3.61 10.70 0.43
N ARG A 30 4.31 10.44 -0.69
CA ARG A 30 3.85 10.84 -2.04
C ARG A 30 2.52 10.18 -2.41
N LEU A 31 2.36 8.89 -2.13
CA LEU A 31 1.13 8.16 -2.42
C LEU A 31 -0.04 8.59 -1.54
N VAL A 32 0.22 8.97 -0.29
CA VAL A 32 -0.78 9.57 0.61
C VAL A 32 -1.18 10.96 0.12
N ALA A 33 -0.21 11.81 -0.22
CA ALA A 33 -0.46 13.14 -0.77
C ALA A 33 -1.23 13.10 -2.09
N ALA A 34 -1.00 12.08 -2.91
CA ALA A 34 -1.74 11.83 -4.16
C ALA A 34 -3.14 11.22 -3.93
N GLY A 35 -3.56 10.98 -2.68
CA GLY A 35 -4.86 10.40 -2.34
C GLY A 35 -5.02 8.93 -2.74
N LEU A 36 -3.92 8.22 -3.00
CA LEU A 36 -3.93 6.80 -3.40
C LEU A 36 -3.85 5.87 -2.19
N LEU A 37 -3.18 6.33 -1.13
CA LEU A 37 -3.14 5.68 0.16
C LEU A 37 -3.70 6.60 1.26
N ALA A 38 -4.20 6.01 2.32
CA ALA A 38 -4.56 6.68 3.56
C ALA A 38 -3.81 6.02 4.73
N ARG A 39 -3.32 6.83 5.67
CA ARG A 39 -2.60 6.36 6.85
C ARG A 39 -3.52 6.46 8.06
N SER A 40 -3.67 5.35 8.79
CA SER A 40 -4.45 5.28 10.04
C SER A 40 -3.59 4.64 11.12
N GLY A 41 -2.90 5.47 11.91
CA GLY A 41 -1.90 5.01 12.87
C GLY A 41 -0.81 4.15 12.21
N PRO A 42 -0.60 2.90 12.65
CA PRO A 42 0.39 1.99 12.06
C PRO A 42 -0.07 1.33 10.75
N ARG A 43 -1.28 1.63 10.26
CA ARG A 43 -1.88 0.97 9.09
C ARG A 43 -1.88 1.86 7.86
N LEU A 44 -1.64 1.25 6.71
CA LEU A 44 -1.83 1.86 5.39
C LEU A 44 -3.01 1.23 4.68
N HIS A 45 -3.89 2.06 4.15
CA HIS A 45 -5.10 1.66 3.42
C HIS A 45 -5.00 2.16 1.99
N ALA A 46 -5.34 1.33 1.01
CA ALA A 46 -5.57 1.82 -0.34
C ALA A 46 -6.92 2.54 -0.38
N THR A 47 -6.95 3.77 -0.90
CA THR A 47 -8.21 4.49 -1.12
C THR A 47 -8.99 3.83 -2.26
N PRO A 48 -10.30 4.11 -2.41
CA PRO A 48 -11.05 3.65 -3.58
C PRO A 48 -10.39 4.05 -4.91
N ALA A 49 -9.87 5.27 -4.99
CA ALA A 49 -9.12 5.77 -6.15
C ALA A 49 -7.79 5.03 -6.37
N GLY A 50 -7.07 4.71 -5.29
CA GLY A 50 -5.85 3.90 -5.33
C GLY A 50 -6.10 2.48 -5.84
N LEU A 51 -7.17 1.84 -5.37
CA LEU A 51 -7.57 0.50 -5.82
C LEU A 51 -7.94 0.48 -7.31
N GLN A 52 -8.70 1.49 -7.77
CA GLN A 52 -9.08 1.59 -9.17
C GLN A 52 -7.84 1.69 -10.08
N ARG A 53 -6.86 2.53 -9.71
CA ARG A 53 -5.60 2.64 -10.44
C ARG A 53 -4.79 1.35 -10.43
N LEU A 54 -4.69 0.67 -9.28
CA LEU A 54 -4.00 -0.62 -9.19
C LEU A 54 -4.66 -1.66 -10.11
N ASN A 55 -5.99 -1.74 -10.12
CA ASN A 55 -6.72 -2.67 -10.99
C ASN A 55 -6.48 -2.37 -12.47
N ALA A 56 -6.41 -1.09 -12.86
CA ALA A 56 -6.11 -0.71 -14.25
C ALA A 56 -4.70 -1.14 -14.67
N VAL A 57 -3.70 -0.98 -13.80
CA VAL A 57 -2.33 -1.46 -14.05
C VAL A 57 -2.29 -2.99 -14.18
N LEU A 58 -2.98 -3.71 -13.29
CA LEU A 58 -3.05 -5.17 -13.36
C LEU A 58 -3.72 -5.66 -14.65
N ALA A 59 -4.81 -5.02 -15.07
CA ALA A 59 -5.49 -5.35 -16.31
C ALA A 59 -4.59 -5.14 -17.54
N ALA A 60 -3.75 -4.10 -17.54
CA ALA A 60 -2.82 -3.82 -18.63
C ALA A 60 -1.64 -4.81 -18.71
N ILE A 61 -1.20 -5.38 -17.58
CA ILE A 61 -0.11 -6.37 -17.54
C ILE A 61 -0.59 -7.77 -17.95
N LEU A 62 -1.86 -8.09 -17.68
CA LEU A 62 -2.45 -9.40 -17.96
C LEU A 62 -3.12 -9.50 -19.35
N ALA A 63 -3.08 -8.43 -20.14
CA ALA A 63 -3.59 -8.38 -21.52
C ALA A 63 -2.57 -8.93 -22.52
#